data_AF-A0A2G9XFC2-F1
#
_entry.id   AF-A0A2G9XFC2-F1
#
_cell.length_a   1.000
_cell.length_b   1.000
_cell.length_c   1.000
_cell.angle_alpha   90.00
_cell.angle_beta   90.00
_cell.angle_gamma   90.00
#
_symmetry.space_group_name_H-M   'P 1'
#
loop_
_entity.id
_entity.type
_entity.pdbx_description
1 polymer ?
#
loop_
_entity_poly.entity_id
_entity_poly.type
_entity_poly.pdbx_seq_one_letter_code
_entity_poly.pdbx_strand_id
1 'polypeptide(L)'
;MLAFSCKRRHFCPSCHQKRVVEFGEWLCMDVLKKIPHRHFVFSIPKILRRYFLYDRKLLADLSRCAWESLKVFLQDAVPENDPIPGAVIAMQTFGDFLGFNPHTHILVTDGCFYGDGGMFRVSPPFELKKLEALFRHKVFRMLLDKGKITQELIAMLSTWRHSGFNSLPRT
;
A
#
# COMPACT_ATOMS: atom_id res chain seq x y z
N MET A 1 -24.04 0.89 -26.80
CA MET A 1 -23.02 0.93 -25.73
C MET A 1 -21.67 0.80 -26.41
N LEU A 2 -20.75 1.76 -26.27
CA LEU A 2 -19.40 1.68 -26.87
C LEU A 2 -18.56 0.69 -26.06
N ALA A 3 -17.93 -0.29 -26.73
CA ALA A 3 -16.99 -1.20 -26.07
C ALA A 3 -15.84 -0.40 -25.42
N PHE A 4 -15.36 -0.86 -24.27
CA PHE A 4 -14.23 -0.26 -23.53
C PHE A 4 -14.41 1.20 -23.02
N SER A 5 -15.64 1.73 -23.01
CA SER A 5 -15.92 3.15 -22.71
C SER A 5 -16.58 3.40 -21.34
N CYS A 6 -16.22 2.67 -20.28
CA CYS A 6 -16.83 2.88 -18.94
C CYS A 6 -16.40 4.20 -18.24
N LYS A 7 -15.65 5.09 -18.91
CA LYS A 7 -15.14 6.37 -18.37
C LYS A 7 -14.49 6.23 -16.98
N ARG A 8 -13.70 5.18 -16.76
CA ARG A 8 -13.01 4.90 -15.48
C ARG A 8 -13.97 4.73 -14.29
N ARG A 9 -15.20 4.26 -14.52
CA ARG A 9 -16.12 3.87 -13.45
C ARG A 9 -15.78 2.51 -12.83
N HIS A 10 -14.83 1.78 -13.43
CA HIS A 10 -14.33 0.46 -12.99
C HIS A 10 -15.40 -0.60 -12.70
N PHE A 11 -16.63 -0.41 -13.20
CA PHE A 11 -17.76 -1.33 -13.05
C PHE A 11 -17.82 -2.41 -14.14
N CYS A 12 -17.32 -2.10 -15.35
CA CYS A 12 -17.27 -3.05 -16.45
C CYS A 12 -15.97 -3.86 -16.40
N PRO A 13 -16.02 -5.20 -16.22
CA PRO A 13 -14.84 -6.04 -16.16
C PRO A 13 -13.93 -5.89 -17.39
N SER A 14 -14.49 -5.84 -18.60
CA SER A 14 -13.70 -5.69 -19.84
C SER A 14 -12.97 -4.34 -19.91
N CYS A 15 -13.62 -3.26 -19.50
CA CYS A 15 -12.99 -1.94 -19.45
C CYS A 15 -11.92 -1.84 -18.35
N HIS A 16 -12.15 -2.51 -17.22
CA HIS A 16 -11.20 -2.59 -16.13
C HIS A 16 -9.98 -3.40 -16.56
N GLN A 17 -10.19 -4.59 -17.13
CA GLN A 17 -9.13 -5.48 -17.60
C GLN A 17 -8.24 -4.82 -18.65
N LYS A 18 -8.82 -4.14 -19.64
CA LYS A 18 -8.05 -3.39 -20.63
C LYS A 18 -7.09 -2.38 -19.98
N ARG A 19 -7.57 -1.64 -18.97
CA ARG A 19 -6.74 -0.66 -18.25
C ARG A 19 -5.67 -1.31 -17.39
N VAL A 20 -5.94 -2.45 -16.79
CA VAL A 20 -4.95 -3.21 -16.02
C VAL A 20 -3.81 -3.64 -16.94
N VAL A 21 -4.13 -4.12 -18.15
CA VAL A 21 -3.13 -4.49 -19.17
C VAL A 21 -2.33 -3.27 -19.63
N GLU A 22 -2.99 -2.20 -20.07
CA GLU A 22 -2.32 -0.95 -20.51
C GLU A 22 -1.41 -0.36 -19.40
N PHE A 23 -1.87 -0.39 -18.15
CA PHE A 23 -1.08 0.07 -17.01
C PHE A 23 0.13 -0.83 -16.75
N GLY A 24 -0.05 -2.16 -16.85
CA GLY A 24 1.04 -3.13 -16.70
C GLY A 24 2.10 -2.97 -17.78
N GLU A 25 1.69 -2.78 -19.04
CA GLU A 25 2.61 -2.52 -20.16
C GLU A 25 3.43 -1.25 -19.92
N TRP A 26 2.77 -0.13 -19.60
CA TRP A 26 3.43 1.13 -19.27
C TRP A 26 4.39 0.99 -18.08
N LEU A 27 3.99 0.28 -17.03
CA LEU A 27 4.87 0.02 -15.89
C LEU A 27 6.14 -0.71 -16.32
N CYS A 28 6.00 -1.81 -17.06
CA CYS A 28 7.11 -2.63 -17.51
C CYS A 28 8.04 -1.89 -18.48
N MET A 29 7.50 -1.01 -19.34
CA MET A 29 8.26 -0.32 -20.37
C MET A 29 8.93 0.96 -19.87
N ASP A 30 8.23 1.75 -19.04
CA ASP A 30 8.62 3.13 -18.75
C ASP A 30 9.02 3.38 -17.30
N VAL A 31 8.57 2.54 -16.36
CA VAL A 31 8.73 2.81 -14.92
C VAL A 31 9.68 1.84 -14.24
N LEU A 32 9.50 0.53 -14.46
CA LEU A 32 10.23 -0.50 -13.73
C LEU A 32 11.65 -0.67 -14.28
N LYS A 33 12.64 -0.66 -13.38
CA LYS A 33 14.02 -1.02 -13.71
C LYS A 33 14.17 -2.55 -13.72
N LYS A 34 15.15 -3.09 -14.44
CA LYS A 34 15.44 -4.53 -14.46
C LYS A 34 16.18 -4.97 -13.19
N ILE A 35 15.48 -4.96 -12.06
CA ILE A 35 15.95 -5.34 -10.72
C ILE A 35 14.89 -6.20 -10.02
N PRO A 36 15.24 -6.90 -8.92
CA PRO A 36 14.26 -7.60 -8.11
C PRO A 36 13.17 -6.66 -7.55
N HIS A 37 11.93 -7.13 -7.54
CA HIS A 37 10.76 -6.44 -6.98
C HIS A 37 9.99 -7.37 -6.04
N ARG A 38 9.33 -6.79 -5.03
CA ARG A 38 8.41 -7.48 -4.12
C ARG A 38 7.03 -6.87 -4.21
N HIS A 39 5.98 -7.70 -4.07
CA HIS A 39 4.60 -7.23 -3.98
C HIS A 39 4.12 -7.33 -2.53
N PHE A 40 3.58 -6.24 -1.99
CA PHE A 40 2.93 -6.20 -0.68
C PHE A 40 1.45 -5.83 -0.78
N VAL A 41 0.64 -6.38 0.12
CA VAL A 41 -0.74 -5.94 0.35
C VAL A 41 -0.87 -5.41 1.77
N PHE A 42 -1.32 -4.16 1.90
CA PHE A 42 -1.66 -3.56 3.19
C PHE A 42 -3.17 -3.40 3.32
N SER A 43 -3.71 -3.82 4.46
CA SER A 43 -5.15 -3.76 4.73
C SER A 43 -5.43 -3.30 6.16
N ILE A 44 -6.64 -2.79 6.38
CA ILE A 44 -7.10 -2.24 7.66
C ILE A 44 -8.29 -3.04 8.23
N PRO A 45 -8.49 -3.04 9.56
CA PRO A 45 -9.60 -3.72 10.21
C PRO A 45 -10.95 -3.13 9.80
N LYS A 46 -11.97 -4.00 9.77
CA LYS A 46 -13.34 -3.67 9.31
C LYS A 46 -13.92 -2.42 10.00
N ILE A 47 -13.65 -2.25 11.29
CA ILE A 47 -14.13 -1.11 12.09
C ILE A 47 -13.64 0.25 11.57
N LEU A 48 -12.45 0.32 10.96
CA LEU A 48 -11.92 1.57 10.42
C LEU A 48 -12.43 1.87 9.00
N ARG A 49 -12.91 0.86 8.28
CA ARG A 49 -13.31 1.01 6.86
C ARG A 49 -14.41 2.06 6.67
N ARG A 50 -15.32 2.22 7.64
CA ARG A 50 -16.39 3.24 7.58
C ARG A 50 -15.84 4.65 7.33
N TYR A 51 -14.70 5.01 7.91
CA TYR A 51 -14.12 6.34 7.76
C TYR A 51 -13.70 6.61 6.31
N PHE A 52 -13.11 5.60 5.66
CA PHE A 52 -12.72 5.65 4.25
C PHE A 52 -13.90 5.56 3.29
N LEU A 53 -15.01 4.93 3.71
CA LEU A 53 -16.23 4.85 2.91
C LEU A 53 -16.85 6.25 2.76
N TYR A 54 -17.00 6.98 3.87
CA TYR A 54 -17.62 8.30 3.89
C TYR A 54 -16.66 9.43 3.48
N ASP A 55 -15.35 9.26 3.69
CA ASP A 55 -14.34 10.23 3.26
C ASP A 55 -13.29 9.57 2.36
N ARG A 56 -13.57 9.61 1.05
CA ARG A 56 -12.71 8.97 0.03
C ARG A 56 -11.34 9.63 -0.12
N LYS A 57 -11.14 10.84 0.39
CA LYS A 57 -9.82 11.52 0.37
C LYS A 57 -8.79 10.76 1.22
N LEU A 58 -9.26 10.05 2.25
CA LEU A 58 -8.43 9.22 3.12
C LEU A 58 -7.76 8.05 2.38
N LEU A 59 -8.24 7.64 1.21
CA LEU A 59 -7.63 6.54 0.45
C LEU A 59 -6.22 6.88 -0.03
N ALA A 60 -5.98 8.15 -0.39
CA ALA A 60 -4.65 8.63 -0.72
C ALA A 60 -3.74 8.62 0.51
N ASP A 61 -4.27 9.03 1.67
CA ASP A 61 -3.54 9.03 2.94
C ASP A 61 -3.21 7.62 3.42
N LEU A 62 -4.09 6.64 3.21
CA LEU A 62 -3.83 5.23 3.47
C LEU A 62 -2.65 4.71 2.65
N SER A 63 -2.62 5.09 1.36
CA SER A 63 -1.53 4.73 0.45
C SER A 63 -0.20 5.32 0.91
N ARG A 64 -0.20 6.57 1.39
CA ARG A 64 0.98 7.21 1.99
C ARG A 64 1.43 6.50 3.27
N CYS A 65 0.49 6.16 4.16
CA CYS A 65 0.83 5.42 5.39
C CYS A 65 1.52 4.10 5.08
N ALA A 66 1.02 3.34 4.10
CA ALA A 66 1.62 2.08 3.68
C ALA A 66 3.02 2.28 3.08
N TRP A 67 3.18 3.27 2.19
CA TRP A 67 4.48 3.62 1.61
C TRP A 67 5.51 4.00 2.66
N GLU A 68 5.17 4.96 3.52
CA GLU A 68 6.09 5.47 4.54
C GLU A 68 6.47 4.40 5.56
N SER A 69 5.58 3.43 5.81
CA SER A 69 5.92 2.29 6.66
C SER A 69 6.96 1.41 5.97
N LEU A 70 6.70 1.00 4.73
CA LEU A 70 7.57 0.10 3.99
C LEU A 70 8.93 0.74 3.67
N LYS A 71 8.93 2.03 3.30
CA LYS A 71 10.14 2.80 2.99
C LYS A 71 11.12 2.79 4.16
N VAL A 72 10.65 3.02 5.39
CA VAL A 72 11.51 3.00 6.58
C VAL A 72 12.23 1.66 6.74
N PHE A 73 11.51 0.55 6.57
CA PHE A 73 12.10 -0.79 6.68
C PHE A 73 13.12 -1.09 5.57
N LEU A 74 12.84 -0.66 4.33
CA LEU A 74 13.77 -0.86 3.22
C LEU A 74 15.04 -0.02 3.37
N GLN A 75 14.92 1.20 3.89
CA GLN A 75 16.06 2.07 4.12
C GLN A 75 16.91 1.59 5.32
N ASP A 76 16.28 1.14 6.40
CA ASP A 76 16.96 0.61 7.59
C ASP A 76 17.67 -0.73 7.32
N ALA A 77 17.12 -1.55 6.43
CA ALA A 77 17.68 -2.84 6.08
C ALA A 77 18.92 -2.77 5.16
N VAL A 78 19.24 -1.58 4.62
CA VAL A 78 20.30 -1.37 3.62
C VAL A 78 21.38 -0.48 4.25
N PRO A 79 22.62 -0.97 4.44
CA PRO A 79 23.67 -0.24 5.17
C PRO A 79 24.26 0.95 4.41
N GLU A 80 24.02 1.05 3.11
CA GLU A 80 24.52 2.12 2.26
C GLU A 80 23.92 3.48 2.62
N ASN A 81 24.67 4.57 2.39
CA ASN A 81 24.21 5.92 2.69
C ASN A 81 23.09 6.35 1.75
N ASP A 82 22.10 7.06 2.31
CA ASP A 82 20.92 7.60 1.63
C ASP A 82 20.25 6.61 0.65
N PRO A 83 19.87 5.40 1.10
CA PRO A 83 19.31 4.39 0.23
C PRO A 83 17.88 4.79 -0.19
N ILE A 84 17.55 4.64 -1.47
CA ILE A 84 16.27 5.06 -2.04
C ILE A 84 15.53 3.86 -2.64
N PRO A 85 14.43 3.38 -2.03
CA PRO A 85 13.55 2.40 -2.67
C PRO A 85 12.59 3.08 -3.66
N GLY A 86 12.16 2.33 -4.67
CA GLY A 86 11.08 2.73 -5.60
C GLY A 86 9.80 1.94 -5.35
N ALA A 87 8.63 2.55 -5.55
CA ALA A 87 7.35 1.86 -5.41
C ALA A 87 6.25 2.40 -6.33
N VAL A 88 5.35 1.50 -6.71
CA VAL A 88 4.08 1.78 -7.38
C VAL A 88 2.95 1.26 -6.50
N ILE A 89 1.96 2.11 -6.22
CA ILE A 89 0.88 1.79 -5.29
C ILE A 89 -0.47 1.87 -6.01
N ALA A 90 -1.21 0.78 -5.99
CA ALA A 90 -2.57 0.71 -6.49
C ALA A 90 -3.55 0.57 -5.31
N MET A 91 -4.53 1.47 -5.25
CA MET A 91 -5.56 1.47 -4.21
C MET A 91 -6.82 0.75 -4.70
N GLN A 92 -7.23 -0.28 -3.96
CA GLN A 92 -8.42 -1.08 -4.24
C GLN A 92 -9.42 -0.94 -3.09
N THR A 93 -10.71 -0.81 -3.43
CA THR A 93 -11.77 -0.53 -2.43
C THR A 93 -12.80 -1.63 -2.28
N PHE A 94 -12.63 -2.76 -2.97
CA PHE A 94 -13.56 -3.89 -2.94
C PHE A 94 -12.79 -5.20 -2.80
N GLY A 95 -13.31 -6.11 -1.98
CA GLY A 95 -12.87 -7.50 -1.95
C GLY A 95 -13.65 -8.37 -2.93
N ASP A 96 -13.41 -9.68 -2.90
CA ASP A 96 -14.00 -10.65 -3.84
C ASP A 96 -15.52 -10.66 -3.84
N PHE A 97 -16.15 -10.40 -2.69
CA PHE A 97 -17.61 -10.28 -2.54
C PHE A 97 -18.15 -8.87 -2.79
N LEU A 98 -17.39 -8.00 -3.45
CA LEU A 98 -17.72 -6.59 -3.76
C LEU A 98 -18.02 -5.69 -2.54
N GLY A 99 -17.85 -6.20 -1.32
CA GLY A 99 -17.95 -5.42 -0.09
C GLY A 99 -16.83 -4.39 0.02
N PHE A 100 -17.14 -3.22 0.59
CA PHE A 100 -16.15 -2.16 0.76
C PHE A 100 -14.98 -2.62 1.64
N ASN A 101 -13.80 -2.67 1.03
CA ASN A 101 -12.56 -3.16 1.62
C ASN A 101 -11.38 -2.34 1.07
N PRO A 102 -11.05 -1.18 1.65
CA PRO A 102 -9.91 -0.38 1.22
C PRO A 102 -8.61 -1.09 1.60
N HIS A 103 -7.77 -1.35 0.60
CA HIS A 103 -6.44 -1.95 0.75
C HIS A 103 -5.52 -1.47 -0.37
N THR A 104 -4.21 -1.42 -0.10
CA THR A 104 -3.19 -1.02 -1.06
C THR A 104 -2.43 -2.24 -1.57
N HIS A 105 -2.23 -2.33 -2.87
CA HIS A 105 -1.22 -3.18 -3.50
C HIS A 105 0.02 -2.33 -3.77
N ILE A 106 1.18 -2.77 -3.31
CA ILE A 106 2.45 -2.05 -3.48
C ILE A 106 3.43 -2.97 -4.21
N LEU A 107 3.79 -2.61 -5.44
CA LEU A 107 4.95 -3.19 -6.11
C LEU A 107 6.16 -2.32 -5.75
N VAL A 108 7.10 -2.88 -5.00
CA VAL A 108 8.28 -2.18 -4.49
C VAL A 108 9.54 -2.78 -5.07
N THR A 109 10.59 -1.98 -5.25
CA THR A 109 11.93 -2.50 -5.47
C THR A 109 12.34 -3.34 -4.27
N ASP A 110 12.87 -4.54 -4.51
CA ASP A 110 13.28 -5.47 -3.48
C ASP A 110 14.65 -5.07 -2.90
N GLY A 111 14.73 -3.84 -2.39
CA GLY A 111 15.98 -3.17 -2.09
C GLY A 111 15.95 -1.70 -2.43
N CYS A 112 17.13 -1.08 -2.38
CA CYS A 112 17.30 0.35 -2.53
C CYS A 112 18.40 0.67 -3.53
N PHE A 113 18.21 1.80 -4.23
CA PHE A 113 19.25 2.45 -4.99
C PHE A 113 20.16 3.26 -4.06
N TYR A 114 21.44 3.34 -4.38
CA TYR A 114 22.42 4.14 -3.64
C TYR A 114 23.55 4.61 -4.58
N GLY A 115 24.45 5.45 -4.08
CA GLY A 115 25.57 6.00 -4.87
C GLY A 115 25.07 6.77 -6.09
N ASP A 116 24.28 7.83 -5.85
CA ASP A 116 23.62 8.66 -6.87
C ASP A 116 22.69 7.89 -7.84
N GLY A 117 22.17 6.74 -7.39
CA GLY A 117 21.22 5.92 -8.15
C GLY A 117 21.86 4.97 -9.16
N GLY A 118 23.20 4.89 -9.20
CA GLY A 118 23.94 3.99 -10.08
C GLY A 118 24.06 2.55 -9.57
N MET A 119 23.83 2.32 -8.28
CA MET A 119 23.98 1.00 -7.65
C MET A 119 22.67 0.56 -7.00
N PHE A 120 22.49 -0.77 -6.84
CA PHE A 120 21.31 -1.36 -6.21
C PHE A 120 21.71 -2.44 -5.20
N ARG A 121 21.15 -2.36 -3.98
CA ARG A 121 21.34 -3.35 -2.92
C ARG A 121 20.02 -4.04 -2.63
N VAL A 122 20.00 -5.37 -2.75
CA VAL A 122 18.83 -6.17 -2.36
C VAL A 122 18.65 -6.10 -0.85
N SER A 123 17.43 -5.83 -0.41
CA SER A 123 17.12 -5.74 1.02
C SER A 123 17.03 -7.14 1.63
N PRO A 124 17.69 -7.41 2.79
CA PRO A 124 17.51 -8.65 3.52
C PRO A 124 16.05 -8.81 4.00
N PRO A 125 15.63 -10.03 4.37
CA PRO A 125 14.34 -10.23 5.01
C PRO A 125 14.21 -9.36 6.28
N PHE A 126 13.04 -8.75 6.47
CA PHE A 126 12.72 -7.95 7.64
C PHE A 126 11.45 -8.44 8.33
N GLU A 127 11.30 -8.12 9.62
CA GLU A 127 10.21 -8.62 10.45
C GLU A 127 8.86 -7.99 10.08
N LEU A 128 8.01 -8.77 9.42
CA LEU A 128 6.68 -8.33 8.97
C LEU A 128 5.77 -7.84 10.11
N LYS A 129 5.92 -8.39 11.33
CA LYS A 129 5.15 -7.93 12.51
C LYS A 129 5.51 -6.50 12.91
N LYS A 130 6.79 -6.11 12.81
CA LYS A 130 7.23 -4.74 13.09
C LYS A 130 6.71 -3.79 12.01
N LEU A 131 6.70 -4.23 10.75
CA LEU A 131 6.11 -3.46 9.64
C LEU A 131 4.60 -3.23 9.86
N GLU A 132 3.85 -4.27 10.23
CA GLU A 132 2.42 -4.15 10.55
C GLU A 132 2.19 -3.16 11.71
N ALA A 133 3.02 -3.24 12.76
CA ALA A 133 2.92 -2.34 13.91
C ALA A 133 3.17 -0.86 13.53
N LEU A 134 4.18 -0.59 12.71
CA LEU A 134 4.46 0.76 12.21
C LEU A 134 3.32 1.27 11.31
N PHE A 135 2.81 0.43 10.42
CA PHE A 135 1.68 0.75 9.56
C PHE A 135 0.42 1.08 10.38
N ARG A 136 0.10 0.24 11.38
CA ARG A 136 -0.99 0.47 12.32
C ARG A 136 -0.83 1.82 13.02
N HIS A 137 0.36 2.12 13.52
CA HIS A 137 0.65 3.39 14.19
C HIS A 137 0.42 4.59 13.27
N LYS A 138 0.95 4.56 12.04
CA LYS A 138 0.76 5.64 11.06
C LYS A 138 -0.71 5.85 10.67
N VAL A 139 -1.47 4.78 10.48
CA VAL A 139 -2.91 4.87 10.17
C VAL A 139 -3.69 5.46 11.33
N PHE A 140 -3.43 5.03 12.57
CA PHE A 140 -4.09 5.62 13.74
C PHE A 140 -3.75 7.09 13.90
N ARG A 141 -2.48 7.46 13.78
CA ARG A 141 -2.04 8.85 13.85
C ARG A 141 -2.74 9.71 12.80
N MET A 142 -2.75 9.26 11.55
CA MET A 142 -3.40 9.95 10.44
C MET A 142 -4.91 10.16 10.67
N LEU A 143 -5.61 9.14 11.15
CA LEU A 143 -7.05 9.24 11.42
C LEU A 143 -7.36 10.12 12.63
N LEU A 144 -6.52 10.08 13.66
CA LEU A 144 -6.64 10.92 14.84
C LEU A 144 -6.42 12.40 14.50
N ASP A 145 -5.34 12.72 13.78
CA ASP A 145 -5.01 14.08 13.37
C ASP A 145 -6.11 14.70 12.47
N LYS A 146 -6.90 13.85 11.78
CA LYS A 146 -8.05 14.27 10.97
C LYS A 146 -9.40 14.22 11.71
N GLY A 147 -9.38 13.98 13.02
CA GLY A 147 -10.59 13.92 13.87
C GLY A 147 -11.55 12.78 13.51
N LYS A 148 -11.07 11.71 12.86
CA LYS A 148 -11.90 10.56 12.45
C LYS A 148 -12.06 9.52 13.56
N ILE A 149 -11.09 9.42 14.46
CA ILE A 149 -11.09 8.50 15.60
C ILE A 149 -10.64 9.24 16.86
N THR A 150 -10.87 8.62 18.02
CA THR A 150 -10.45 9.15 19.32
C THR A 150 -9.34 8.30 19.94
N GLN A 151 -8.70 8.81 20.98
CA GLN A 151 -7.69 8.06 21.74
C GLN A 151 -8.28 6.82 22.42
N GLU A 152 -9.51 6.90 22.89
CA GLU A 152 -10.22 5.78 23.50
C GLU A 152 -10.45 4.66 22.49
N LEU A 153 -10.80 5.01 21.24
CA LEU A 153 -10.93 4.02 20.17
C LEU A 153 -9.57 3.36 19.86
N ILE A 154 -8.47 4.11 19.83
CA ILE A 154 -7.13 3.56 19.64
C ILE A 154 -6.77 2.61 20.79
N ALA A 155 -7.01 3.02 22.03
CA ALA A 155 -6.75 2.19 23.21
C ALA A 155 -7.54 0.88 23.15
N MET A 156 -8.83 0.94 22.83
CA MET A 156 -9.68 -0.23 22.66
C MET A 156 -9.18 -1.15 21.54
N LEU A 157 -8.80 -0.62 20.38
CA LEU A 157 -8.26 -1.43 19.27
C LEU A 157 -6.89 -2.03 19.58
N SER A 158 -6.12 -1.41 20.48
CA SER A 158 -4.80 -1.89 20.88
C SER A 158 -4.87 -3.12 21.80
N THR A 159 -6.02 -3.37 22.45
CA THR A 159 -6.22 -4.57 23.29
C THR A 159 -6.62 -5.81 22.49
N TRP A 160 -6.96 -5.67 21.21
CA TRP A 160 -7.40 -6.78 20.38
C TRP A 160 -6.25 -7.76 20.12
N ARG A 161 -6.51 -9.06 20.37
CA ARG A 161 -5.55 -10.14 20.07
C ARG A 161 -5.13 -10.15 18.60
N HIS A 162 -6.07 -9.85 17.70
CA HIS A 162 -5.82 -9.69 16.27
C HIS A 162 -6.13 -8.26 15.88
N SER A 163 -5.11 -7.53 15.43
CA SER A 163 -5.22 -6.12 15.04
C SER A 163 -6.19 -5.91 13.87
N GLY A 164 -6.30 -6.92 12.99
CA GLY A 164 -6.99 -6.83 11.70
C GLY A 164 -6.27 -5.93 10.67
N PHE A 165 -5.09 -5.42 11.02
CA PHE A 165 -4.14 -4.87 10.06
C PHE A 165 -3.34 -6.02 9.46
N ASN A 166 -2.94 -5.89 8.21
CA ASN A 166 -2.02 -6.83 7.58
C ASN A 166 -1.04 -6.08 6.68
N SER A 167 0.21 -6.54 6.62
CA SER A 167 1.26 -6.10 5.68
C SER A 167 1.98 -7.33 5.15
N LEU A 168 1.38 -8.00 4.16
CA LEU A 168 1.81 -9.33 3.72
C LEU A 168 2.51 -9.24 2.36
N PRO A 169 3.68 -9.87 2.19
CA PRO A 169 4.23 -10.10 0.87
C PRO A 169 3.34 -11.10 0.12
N ARG A 170 3.14 -10.87 -1.18
CA ARG A 170 2.57 -11.83 -2.11
C ARG A 170 3.74 -12.49 -2.85
N THR A 171 3.75 -13.81 -2.84
CA THR A 171 4.62 -14.64 -3.69
C THR A 171 4.11 -14.65 -5.11
#